data_AF-X1BH97-F1
#
_entry.id   AF-X1BH97-F1
#
_cell.length_a   1.000
_cell.length_b   1.000
_cell.length_c   1.000
_cell.angle_alpha   90.00
_cell.angle_beta   90.00
_cell.angle_gamma   90.00
#
_symmetry.space_group_name_H-M   'P 1'
#
loop_
_entity.id
_entity.type
_entity.pdbx_description
1 polymer ?
#
loop_
_entity_poly.entity_id
_entity_poly.type
_entity_poly.pdbx_seq_one_letter_code
_entity_poly.pdbx_strand_id
1 'polypeptide(L)' 'ARLLADITGYKVQIPKTTETALLGAAIIAAEALYTGTDQAAMVSFGPTFIPDPGQHLIYKKLYRQYRTVEDQILKGEEE' A
#
# COMPACT_ATOMS: atom_id res chain seq x y z
N ALA A 1 4.34 -3.64 7.12
CA ALA A 1 2.96 -3.85 6.62
C ALA A 1 1.89 -3.57 7.68
N ARG A 2 1.98 -4.15 8.89
CA ARG A 2 1.06 -3.82 10.02
C ARG A 2 0.97 -2.30 10.28
N LEU A 3 2.11 -1.65 10.47
CA LEU A 3 2.16 -0.20 10.71
C LEU A 3 1.50 0.61 9.59
N LEU A 4 1.69 0.20 8.33
CA LEU A 4 1.03 0.83 7.19
C LEU A 4 -0.50 0.67 7.24
N ALA A 5 -0.98 -0.54 7.58
CA ALA A 5 -2.41 -0.79 7.75
C ALA A 5 -2.98 0.11 8.87
N ASP A 6 -2.33 0.14 10.03
CA ASP A 6 -2.80 0.90 11.19
C ASP A 6 -2.76 2.42 10.92
N ILE A 7 -1.69 2.93 10.30
CA ILE A 7 -1.59 4.37 9.94
C ILE A 7 -2.67 4.75 8.94
N THR A 8 -2.82 3.99 7.87
CA THR A 8 -3.71 4.35 6.76
C THR A 8 -5.17 4.01 7.03
N GLY A 9 -5.45 3.10 7.96
CA GLY A 9 -6.79 2.60 8.25
C GLY A 9 -7.32 1.62 7.20
N TYR A 10 -6.47 1.14 6.27
CA TYR A 10 -6.86 0.21 5.22
C TYR A 10 -6.30 -1.19 5.43
N LYS A 11 -7.01 -2.18 4.90
CA LYS A 11 -6.49 -3.54 4.74
C LYS A 11 -5.29 -3.52 3.81
N VAL A 12 -4.17 -4.06 4.27
CA VAL A 12 -2.95 -4.20 3.46
C VAL A 12 -2.72 -5.67 3.13
N GLN A 13 -2.60 -5.98 1.84
CA GLN A 13 -2.27 -7.32 1.36
C GLN A 13 -0.88 -7.29 0.72
N ILE A 14 -0.01 -8.21 1.13
CA ILE A 14 1.34 -8.33 0.58
C ILE A 14 1.33 -9.40 -0.51
N PRO A 15 1.78 -9.10 -1.74
CA PRO A 15 1.93 -10.14 -2.77
C PRO A 15 3.00 -11.16 -2.32
N LYS A 16 2.83 -12.43 -2.69
CA LYS A 16 3.86 -13.45 -2.41
C LYS A 16 5.14 -13.21 -3.20
N THR A 17 5.05 -12.60 -4.39
CA THR A 17 6.20 -12.24 -5.20
C THR A 17 6.66 -10.82 -4.89
N THR A 18 7.98 -10.62 -4.85
CA THR A 18 8.61 -9.30 -4.80
C THR A 18 8.83 -8.71 -6.19
N GLU A 19 8.89 -9.55 -7.23
CA GLU A 19 9.15 -9.17 -8.63
C GLU A 19 7.86 -8.79 -9.36
N THR A 20 7.16 -7.77 -8.85
CA THR A 20 5.83 -7.38 -9.37
C THR A 20 5.88 -6.91 -10.82
N ALA A 21 6.96 -6.24 -11.24
CA ALA A 21 7.14 -5.80 -12.62
C ALA A 21 7.26 -6.97 -13.61
N LEU A 22 8.04 -8.01 -13.26
CA LEU A 22 8.20 -9.20 -14.09
C LEU A 22 6.91 -10.02 -14.16
N LEU A 23 6.22 -10.18 -13.02
CA LEU A 23 4.91 -10.84 -13.01
C LEU A 23 3.90 -10.08 -13.88
N GLY A 24 3.88 -8.75 -13.82
CA GLY A 24 3.03 -7.92 -14.66
C GLY A 24 3.30 -8.13 -16.15
N ALA A 25 4.57 -8.14 -16.57
CA ALA A 25 4.94 -8.42 -17.96
C ALA A 25 4.49 -9.82 -18.41
N ALA A 26 4.59 -10.83 -17.54
CA ALA A 26 4.14 -12.18 -17.84
C ALA A 26 2.61 -12.27 -17.98
N ILE A 27 1.85 -11.56 -17.13
CA ILE A 27 0.38 -11.47 -17.25
C ILE A 27 -0.01 -10.83 -18.59
N ILE A 28 0.62 -9.70 -18.95
CA ILE A 28 0.36 -9.01 -20.23
C ILE A 28 0.66 -9.94 -21.43
N ALA A 29 1.79 -10.65 -21.40
CA ALA A 29 2.13 -11.61 -22.45
C ALA A 29 1.11 -12.76 -22.52
N ALA A 30 0.63 -13.24 -21.37
CA ALA A 30 -0.38 -14.30 -21.32
C ALA A 30 -1.74 -13.86 -21.87
N GLU A 31 -2.16 -12.60 -21.64
CA GLU A 31 -3.36 -12.05 -22.28
C GLU A 31 -3.23 -11.91 -23.80
N ALA A 32 -2.03 -11.59 -24.30
CA ALA A 32 -1.79 -11.50 -25.73
C ALA A 32 -1.81 -12.86 -26.43
N LEU A 33 -1.43 -13.93 -25.72
CA LEU A 33 -1.27 -15.28 -26.27
C LEU A 33 -2.48 -16.20 -26.07
N TYR A 34 -3.26 -15.98 -25.01
CA TYR A 34 -4.37 -16.85 -24.62
C TYR A 34 -5.66 -16.04 -24.48
N THR A 35 -6.78 -16.59 -24.95
CA THR A 35 -8.09 -15.99 -24.74
C THR A 35 -8.62 -16.33 -23.35
N GLY A 36 -9.14 -15.33 -22.63
CA GLY A 36 -9.81 -15.53 -21.34
C GLY A 36 -8.88 -15.81 -20.16
N THR A 37 -7.66 -15.25 -20.18
CA THR A 37 -6.68 -15.40 -19.10
C THR A 37 -7.21 -14.82 -17.79
N ASP A 38 -7.30 -15.63 -16.75
CA ASP A 38 -7.66 -15.17 -15.40
C ASP A 38 -6.43 -14.59 -14.71
N GLN A 39 -6.27 -13.27 -14.82
CA GLN A 39 -5.16 -12.54 -14.18
C GLN A 39 -5.15 -12.75 -12.65
N ALA A 40 -6.32 -12.88 -12.02
CA ALA A 40 -6.41 -13.03 -10.56
C ALA A 40 -5.85 -14.39 -10.11
N ALA A 41 -5.99 -15.43 -10.93
CA ALA A 41 -5.39 -16.73 -10.67
C ALA A 41 -3.85 -16.70 -10.79
N MET A 42 -3.28 -15.73 -11.51
CA MET A 42 -1.82 -15.57 -11.67
C MET A 42 -1.16 -14.82 -10.50
N VAL A 43 -1.94 -14.13 -9.67
CA VAL A 43 -1.44 -13.38 -8.52
C VAL A 43 -1.77 -14.13 -7.23
N SER A 44 -0.76 -14.35 -6.40
CA SER A 44 -0.97 -14.91 -5.06
C SER A 44 -0.59 -13.89 -3.99
N PHE A 45 -1.49 -13.74 -3.01
CA PHE A 45 -1.25 -12.91 -1.84
C PHE A 45 -0.68 -13.75 -0.70
N GLY A 46 0.28 -13.16 0.00
CA GLY A 46 0.81 -13.65 1.26
C GLY A 46 0.03 -13.06 2.43
N PRO A 47 0.72 -12.61 3.50
CA PRO A 47 0.06 -12.08 4.68
C PRO A 47 -0.87 -10.90 4.38
N THR A 48 -2.00 -10.90 5.08
CA THR A 48 -2.97 -9.80 5.08
C THR A 48 -2.98 -9.16 6.46
N PHE A 49 -2.96 -7.83 6.51
CA PHE A 49 -2.97 -7.04 7.73
C PHE A 49 -4.25 -6.20 7.76
N ILE A 50 -5.08 -6.44 8.78
CA ILE A 50 -6.28 -5.66 9.09
C ILE A 50 -5.89 -4.56 10.08
N PRO A 51 -6.29 -3.30 9.85
CA PRO A 51 -5.97 -2.21 10.76
C PRO A 51 -6.56 -2.46 12.16
N ASP A 52 -5.76 -2.17 13.19
CA ASP A 52 -6.26 -2.05 14.56
C ASP A 52 -6.91 -0.65 14.72
N PRO A 53 -8.22 -0.57 15.04
CA PRO A 53 -8.92 0.72 15.19
C PRO A 53 -8.33 1.62 16.29
N GLY A 54 -7.85 1.03 17.39
CA GLY A 54 -7.22 1.77 18.49
C GLY A 54 -5.90 2.39 18.06
N GLN A 55 -5.06 1.60 17.37
CA GLN A 55 -3.81 2.10 16.81
C GLN A 55 -4.05 3.16 15.74
N HIS A 56 -5.06 2.96 14.88
CA HIS A 56 -5.42 3.95 13.86
C HIS A 56 -5.79 5.31 14.45
N LEU A 57 -6.55 5.33 15.56
CA LEU A 57 -6.87 6.58 16.26
C LEU A 57 -5.64 7.28 16.82
N ILE A 58 -4.64 6.53 17.31
CA ILE A 58 -3.37 7.09 17.77
C ILE A 58 -2.60 7.69 16.59
N TYR A 59 -2.44 6.94 15.49
CA TYR A 59 -1.74 7.44 14.30
C TYR A 59 -2.45 8.65 13.68
N LYS A 60 -3.78 8.72 13.72
CA LYS A 60 -4.53 9.88 13.25
C LYS A 60 -4.23 11.15 14.07
N LYS A 61 -3.95 11.02 15.38
CA LYS A 61 -3.50 12.14 16.23
C LYS A 61 -2.08 12.57 15.86
N LEU A 62 -1.17 11.60 15.72
CA LEU A 62 0.22 11.85 15.35
C LEU A 62 0.33 12.49 13.96
N TYR A 63 -0.48 12.06 13.00
CA TYR A 63 -0.49 12.63 11.66
C TYR A 63 -0.87 14.12 11.67
N ARG A 64 -1.79 14.54 12.54
CA ARG A 64 -2.10 15.97 12.71
C ARG A 64 -0.91 16.77 13.22
N GLN A 65 -0.16 16.23 14.18
CA GLN A 65 1.06 16.86 14.68
C GLN A 65 2.14 16.94 13.60
N TYR A 66 2.32 15.85 12.83
CA TYR A 66 3.22 15.82 11.69
C TYR A 66 2.88 16.92 10.67
N ARG A 67 1.61 17.06 10.30
CA ARG A 67 1.14 18.12 9.39
C ARG A 67 1.45 19.51 9.92
N THR A 68 1.27 19.75 11.22
CA THR A 68 1.61 21.04 11.83
C THR A 68 3.10 21.37 11.69
N VAL A 69 3.98 20.40 11.89
CA VAL A 69 5.43 20.58 11.72
C VAL A 69 5.81 20.76 10.26
N GLU A 70 5.24 19.95 9.36
CA GLU A 70 5.45 20.06 7.91
C GLU A 70 5.05 21.45 7.40
N ASP A 71 3.87 21.96 7.80
CA ASP A 71 3.40 23.28 7.42
C ASP A 71 4.31 24.41 7.96
N GLN A 72 4.98 24.22 9.10
CA GLN A 72 5.97 25.17 9.64
C GLN A 72 7.27 25.15 8.85
N ILE A 73 7.77 23.96 8.49
CA ILE A 73 8.99 23.79 7.70
C ILE A 73 8.79 24.45 6.32
N LEU A 74 7.69 24.14 5.65
CA LEU A 74 7.41 24.68 4.31
C LEU A 74 7.33 26.21 4.31
N LYS A 75 6.76 26.83 5.36
CA LYS A 75 6.72 28.29 5.49
C LYS A 75 8.08 28.91 5.81
N GLY A 76 8.94 28.20 6.54
CA GLY A 76 10.29 28.66 6.86
C GLY A 76 11.27 28.57 5.68
N GLU A 77 10.93 27.84 4.61
CA GLU A 77 11.70 27.80 3.37
C GLU A 77 11.32 28.92 2.38
N GLU A 78 10.24 29.66 2.64
CA GLU A 78 9.73 30.77 1.81
C GLU A 78 10.25 32.17 2.26
N GLU A 79 10.93 32.26 3.40
CA GLU A 79 11.57 33.49 3.95
C GLU A 79 13.09 33.53 3.71
#